data_AF-K1ZMM7-F1
#
_entry.id   AF-K1ZMM7-F1
#
_cell.length_a   1.000
_cell.length_b   1.000
_cell.length_c   1.000
_cell.angle_alpha   90.00
_cell.angle_beta   90.00
_cell.angle_gamma   90.00
#
_symmetry.space_group_name_H-M   'P 1'
#
loop_
_entity.id
_entity.type
_entity.pdbx_description
1 polymer ?
#
loop_
_entity_poly.entity_id
_entity_poly.type
_entity_poly.pdbx_seq_one_letter_code
_entity_poly.pdbx_strand_id
1 'polypeptide(L)'
;MFSIKDNLVILIVSLILGYVLAQQFFLQQRVKVVTQPDNSSSLAIEVSELIKNNAKLKKEHVDALEQLDKLNQSANNSIKANETIQENLTTYKTLLGIVPISGKGVIISLDEEIQSPQMIDLINAIKNIGCEAISINDTRIGFTSAIDNGTYYPPTTIKVIGDQELLADSLMRTGGIIDQIGNGNVEKKDIINLKAI
;
A
#
# COMPACT_ATOMS: atom_id res chain seq x y z
N MET A 1 103.15 -37.20 -30.27
CA MET A 1 102.98 -36.63 -31.62
C MET A 1 101.82 -37.39 -32.25
N PHE A 2 100.60 -36.83 -32.18
CA PHE A 2 99.37 -37.52 -32.64
C PHE A 2 99.45 -37.79 -34.14
N SER A 3 99.04 -38.98 -34.57
CA SER A 3 99.11 -39.39 -35.96
C SER A 3 98.04 -38.66 -36.80
N ILE A 4 98.28 -38.46 -38.10
CA ILE A 4 97.33 -37.77 -39.01
C ILE A 4 95.91 -38.37 -38.94
N LYS A 5 95.82 -39.68 -38.64
CA LYS A 5 94.56 -40.41 -38.47
C LYS A 5 93.79 -39.99 -37.22
N ASP A 6 94.49 -39.69 -36.11
CA ASP A 6 93.87 -39.29 -34.84
C ASP A 6 93.27 -37.88 -34.94
N ASN A 7 93.98 -36.97 -35.62
CA ASN A 7 93.47 -35.61 -35.90
C ASN A 7 92.22 -35.63 -36.80
N LEU A 8 92.13 -36.60 -37.73
CA LEU A 8 90.97 -36.79 -38.60
C LEU A 8 89.72 -37.24 -37.81
N VAL A 9 89.91 -38.13 -36.82
CA VAL A 9 88.84 -38.58 -35.93
C VAL A 9 88.33 -37.41 -35.06
N ILE A 10 89.24 -36.61 -34.49
CA ILE A 10 88.88 -35.45 -33.67
C ILE A 10 88.10 -34.41 -34.47
N LEU A 11 88.49 -34.17 -35.73
CA LEU A 11 87.81 -33.24 -36.62
C LEU A 11 86.36 -33.69 -36.90
N ILE A 12 86.17 -34.96 -37.22
CA ILE A 12 84.83 -35.54 -37.47
C ILE A 12 83.95 -35.45 -36.22
N VAL A 13 84.49 -35.80 -35.05
CA VAL A 13 83.75 -35.73 -33.78
C VAL A 13 83.34 -34.29 -33.45
N SER A 14 84.22 -33.31 -33.66
CA SER A 14 83.92 -31.90 -33.40
C SER A 14 82.82 -31.35 -34.30
N LEU A 15 82.76 -31.81 -35.56
CA LEU A 15 81.78 -31.38 -36.55
C LEU A 15 80.38 -31.92 -36.23
N ILE A 16 80.30 -33.18 -35.79
CA ILE A 16 79.06 -33.79 -35.31
C ILE A 16 78.55 -33.06 -34.05
N LEU A 17 79.44 -32.75 -33.10
CA LEU A 17 79.08 -32.02 -31.89
C LEU A 17 78.56 -30.61 -32.19
N GLY A 18 79.23 -29.90 -33.10
CA GLY A 18 78.81 -28.58 -33.56
C GLY A 18 77.44 -28.60 -34.24
N TYR A 19 77.17 -29.63 -35.04
CA TYR A 19 75.86 -29.81 -35.68
C TYR A 19 74.73 -30.03 -34.67
N VAL A 20 74.96 -30.88 -33.66
CA VAL A 20 73.98 -31.14 -32.58
C VAL A 20 73.73 -29.89 -31.75
N LEU A 21 74.77 -29.11 -31.43
CA LEU A 21 74.64 -27.85 -30.70
C LEU A 21 73.92 -26.77 -31.52
N ALA A 22 74.18 -26.67 -32.81
CA ALA A 22 73.45 -25.77 -33.70
C ALA A 22 71.96 -26.12 -33.73
N GLN A 23 71.63 -27.41 -33.87
CA GLN A 23 70.24 -27.90 -33.79
C GLN A 23 69.60 -27.55 -32.44
N GLN A 24 70.29 -27.78 -31.32
CA GLN A 24 69.78 -27.39 -30.00
C GLN A 24 69.54 -25.88 -29.89
N PHE A 25 70.42 -25.05 -30.44
CA PHE A 25 70.29 -23.59 -30.41
C PHE A 25 69.10 -23.09 -31.25
N PHE A 26 68.92 -23.64 -32.47
CA PHE A 26 67.77 -23.31 -33.32
C PHE A 26 66.45 -23.83 -32.75
N LEU A 27 66.45 -25.01 -32.12
CA LEU A 27 65.27 -25.55 -31.44
C LEU A 27 64.92 -24.75 -30.18
N GLN A 28 65.91 -24.32 -29.37
CA GLN A 28 65.68 -23.46 -28.21
C GLN A 28 65.10 -22.09 -28.58
N GLN A 29 65.51 -21.50 -29.71
CA GLN A 29 64.90 -20.26 -30.20
C GLN A 29 63.42 -20.45 -30.58
N ARG A 30 63.07 -21.60 -31.18
CA ARG A 30 61.67 -21.93 -31.50
C ARG A 30 60.85 -22.26 -30.25
N VAL A 31 61.45 -22.89 -29.24
CA VAL A 31 60.78 -23.22 -27.96
C VAL A 31 60.58 -21.98 -27.08
N LYS A 32 61.48 -20.98 -27.14
CA LYS A 32 61.29 -19.69 -26.44
C LYS A 32 60.04 -18.94 -26.90
N VAL A 33 59.64 -19.07 -28.18
CA VAL A 33 58.40 -18.49 -28.72
C VAL A 33 57.15 -19.21 -28.20
N VAL A 34 57.28 -20.46 -27.73
CA VAL A 34 56.16 -21.27 -27.21
C VAL A 34 55.99 -21.13 -25.69
N THR A 35 57.04 -20.74 -24.95
CA THR A 35 56.99 -20.56 -23.48
C THR A 35 56.77 -19.12 -23.00
N GLN A 36 56.71 -18.15 -23.91
CA GLN A 36 56.28 -16.78 -23.60
C GLN A 36 55.30 -16.32 -24.69
N PRO A 37 54.00 -16.66 -24.58
CA PRO A 37 52.99 -15.85 -25.25
C PRO A 37 53.04 -14.47 -24.60
N ASP A 38 53.12 -13.41 -25.40
CA ASP A 38 53.15 -12.03 -24.93
C ASP A 38 52.12 -11.79 -23.81
N ASN A 39 52.60 -11.54 -22.60
CA ASN A 39 51.80 -11.27 -21.40
C ASN A 39 50.77 -10.14 -21.60
N SER A 40 50.92 -9.32 -22.64
CA SER A 40 49.98 -8.26 -23.01
C SER A 40 48.67 -8.79 -23.62
N SER A 41 48.69 -9.94 -24.30
CA SER A 41 47.50 -10.48 -24.99
C SER A 41 46.52 -11.15 -24.02
N SER A 42 47.02 -11.94 -23.05
CA SER A 42 46.21 -12.57 -22.00
C SER A 42 45.62 -11.53 -21.05
N LEU A 43 46.40 -10.52 -20.66
CA LEU A 43 45.92 -9.40 -19.83
C LEU A 43 44.85 -8.58 -20.56
N ALA A 44 45.00 -8.35 -21.87
CA ALA A 44 44.00 -7.65 -22.66
C ALA A 44 42.68 -8.43 -22.78
N ILE A 45 42.75 -9.76 -22.90
CA ILE A 45 41.57 -10.64 -22.91
C ILE A 45 40.86 -10.61 -21.54
N GLU A 46 41.61 -10.75 -20.45
CA GLU A 46 41.08 -10.73 -19.09
C GLU A 46 40.44 -9.37 -18.76
N VAL A 47 41.10 -8.26 -19.12
CA VAL A 47 40.54 -6.91 -18.95
C VAL A 47 39.28 -6.72 -19.80
N SER A 48 39.26 -7.25 -21.03
CA SER A 48 38.05 -7.20 -21.88
C SER A 48 36.89 -7.99 -21.27
N GLU A 49 37.16 -9.15 -20.69
CA GLU A 49 36.18 -9.98 -20.00
C GLU A 49 35.67 -9.31 -18.72
N LEU A 50 36.56 -8.70 -17.94
CA LEU A 50 36.21 -7.89 -16.77
C LEU A 50 35.35 -6.70 -17.15
N ILE A 51 35.66 -5.98 -18.23
CA ILE A 51 34.85 -4.85 -18.73
C ILE A 51 33.46 -5.34 -19.15
N LYS A 52 33.37 -6.45 -19.88
CA LYS A 52 32.10 -7.07 -20.29
C LYS A 52 31.28 -7.51 -19.08
N ASN A 53 31.91 -8.15 -18.11
CA ASN A 53 31.25 -8.60 -16.88
C ASN A 53 30.79 -7.40 -16.04
N ASN A 54 31.59 -6.35 -15.93
CA ASN A 54 31.20 -5.13 -15.23
C ASN A 54 30.02 -4.43 -15.93
N ALA A 55 30.02 -4.36 -17.26
CA ALA A 55 28.91 -3.83 -18.04
C ALA A 55 27.64 -4.67 -17.87
N LYS A 56 27.77 -6.01 -17.87
CA LYS A 56 26.66 -6.94 -17.63
C LYS A 56 26.09 -6.78 -16.22
N LEU A 57 26.95 -6.77 -15.20
CA LEU A 57 26.56 -6.58 -13.80
C LEU A 57 25.89 -5.22 -13.58
N LYS A 58 26.40 -4.15 -14.19
CA LYS A 58 25.75 -2.82 -14.15
C LYS A 58 24.36 -2.86 -14.76
N LYS A 59 24.20 -3.57 -15.89
CA LYS A 59 22.89 -3.73 -16.53
C LYS A 59 21.92 -4.51 -15.64
N GLU A 60 22.36 -5.66 -15.11
CA GLU A 60 21.56 -6.47 -14.17
C GLU A 60 21.15 -5.67 -12.92
N HIS A 61 22.04 -4.83 -12.41
CA HIS A 61 21.74 -3.95 -11.28
C HIS A 61 20.67 -2.90 -11.62
N VAL A 62 20.74 -2.27 -12.80
CA VAL A 62 19.70 -1.33 -13.27
C VAL A 62 18.36 -2.04 -13.46
N ASP A 63 18.36 -3.20 -14.11
CA ASP A 63 17.15 -3.99 -14.35
C ASP A 63 16.49 -4.42 -13.02
N ALA A 64 17.29 -4.82 -12.03
CA ALA A 64 16.82 -5.16 -10.68
C ALA A 64 16.22 -3.95 -9.94
N LEU A 65 16.83 -2.76 -10.06
CA LEU A 65 16.28 -1.54 -9.48
C LEU A 65 14.94 -1.14 -10.11
N GLU A 66 14.81 -1.25 -11.43
CA GLU A 66 13.54 -1.01 -12.11
C GLU A 66 12.46 -2.01 -11.66
N GLN A 67 12.82 -3.27 -11.47
CA GLN A 67 11.89 -4.29 -11.01
C GLN A 67 11.44 -4.03 -9.55
N LEU A 68 12.36 -3.60 -8.69
CA LEU A 68 12.03 -3.19 -7.32
C LEU A 68 11.10 -1.97 -7.30
N ASP A 69 11.35 -0.96 -8.14
CA ASP A 69 10.48 0.20 -8.23
C ASP A 69 9.07 -0.18 -8.72
N LYS A 70 8.96 -1.03 -9.75
CA LYS A 70 7.67 -1.56 -10.23
C LYS A 70 6.92 -2.36 -9.16
N LEU A 71 7.63 -3.18 -8.38
CA LEU A 71 7.04 -3.94 -7.28
C LEU A 71 6.56 -3.01 -6.15
N ASN A 72 7.37 -2.03 -5.76
CA ASN A 72 7.02 -1.05 -4.74
C ASN A 72 5.82 -0.19 -5.16
N GLN A 73 5.77 0.28 -6.41
CA GLN A 73 4.61 1.00 -6.94
C GLN A 73 3.35 0.14 -6.94
N SER A 74 3.46 -1.13 -7.34
CA SER A 74 2.34 -2.06 -7.35
C SER A 74 1.82 -2.33 -5.93
N ALA A 75 2.72 -2.57 -4.97
CA ALA A 75 2.37 -2.74 -3.56
C ALA A 75 1.70 -1.50 -2.97
N ASN A 76 2.25 -0.31 -3.24
CA ASN A 76 1.67 0.96 -2.79
C ASN A 76 0.27 1.20 -3.39
N ASN A 77 0.06 0.86 -4.66
CA ASN A 77 -1.25 0.97 -5.29
C ASN A 77 -2.26 -0.02 -4.68
N SER A 78 -1.83 -1.25 -4.36
CA SER A 78 -2.67 -2.23 -3.67
C SER A 78 -3.03 -1.79 -2.26
N ILE A 79 -2.09 -1.19 -1.51
CA ILE A 79 -2.36 -0.64 -0.17
C ILE A 79 -3.40 0.47 -0.26
N LYS A 80 -3.19 1.47 -1.13
CA LYS A 80 -4.14 2.57 -1.35
C LYS A 80 -5.52 2.06 -1.75
N ALA A 81 -5.60 1.08 -2.65
CA ALA A 81 -6.88 0.49 -3.04
C ALA A 81 -7.58 -0.20 -1.87
N ASN A 82 -6.83 -0.90 -1.01
CA ASN A 82 -7.37 -1.53 0.19
C ASN A 82 -7.87 -0.48 1.19
N GLU A 83 -7.08 0.57 1.45
CA GLU A 83 -7.48 1.70 2.30
C GLU A 83 -8.80 2.31 1.83
N THR A 84 -8.92 2.64 0.54
CA THR A 84 -10.17 3.16 -0.04
C THR A 84 -11.34 2.19 0.12
N ILE A 85 -11.12 0.87 -0.05
CA ILE A 85 -12.17 -0.13 0.17
C ILE A 85 -12.61 -0.15 1.65
N GLN A 86 -11.67 -0.07 2.59
CA GLN A 86 -11.98 -0.05 4.03
C GLN A 86 -12.71 1.24 4.44
N GLU A 87 -12.32 2.38 3.89
CA GLU A 87 -13.01 3.67 4.09
C GLU A 87 -14.45 3.60 3.56
N ASN A 88 -14.65 3.08 2.35
CA ASN A 88 -15.96 2.86 1.77
C ASN A 88 -16.81 1.90 2.61
N LEU A 89 -16.23 0.77 3.06
CA LEU A 89 -16.91 -0.18 3.93
C LEU A 89 -17.33 0.46 5.25
N THR A 90 -16.47 1.28 5.84
CA THR A 90 -16.80 2.00 7.09
C THR A 90 -17.94 2.98 6.85
N THR A 91 -17.87 3.74 5.75
CA THR A 91 -18.94 4.68 5.35
C THR A 91 -20.28 3.96 5.16
N TYR A 92 -20.30 2.84 4.45
CA TYR A 92 -21.52 2.05 4.27
C TYR A 92 -22.03 1.44 5.57
N LYS A 93 -21.16 0.93 6.44
CA LYS A 93 -21.57 0.42 7.76
C LYS A 93 -22.21 1.51 8.62
N THR A 94 -21.68 2.73 8.58
CA THR A 94 -22.26 3.87 9.28
C THR A 94 -23.62 4.25 8.73
N LEU A 95 -23.77 4.29 7.40
CA LEU A 95 -25.05 4.57 6.72
C LEU A 95 -26.11 3.52 7.03
N LEU A 96 -25.73 2.24 7.04
CA LEU A 96 -26.61 1.12 7.35
C LEU A 96 -26.90 0.98 8.85
N GLY A 97 -26.25 1.78 9.69
CA GLY A 97 -26.46 1.76 11.13
C GLY A 97 -25.84 0.57 11.87
N ILE A 98 -24.93 -0.19 11.22
CA ILE A 98 -24.30 -1.42 11.75
C ILE A 98 -23.25 -1.12 12.84
N VAL A 99 -22.70 0.09 12.83
CA VAL A 99 -21.71 0.55 13.81
C VAL A 99 -22.30 1.63 14.71
N PRO A 100 -21.89 1.69 16.00
CA PRO A 100 -22.27 2.79 16.86
C PRO A 100 -21.67 4.10 16.34
N ILE A 101 -22.39 5.20 16.55
CA ILE A 101 -21.95 6.54 16.15
C ILE A 101 -22.11 7.51 17.32
N SER A 102 -21.15 8.41 17.44
CA SER A 102 -21.13 9.44 18.47
C SER A 102 -20.95 10.80 17.83
N GLY A 103 -21.72 11.79 18.28
CA GLY A 103 -21.63 13.13 17.72
C GLY A 103 -22.44 14.15 18.48
N LYS A 104 -22.33 15.40 18.03
CA LYS A 104 -23.14 16.51 18.51
C LYS A 104 -24.58 16.34 18.02
N GLY A 105 -25.55 16.81 18.79
CA GLY A 105 -26.92 16.90 18.33
C GLY A 105 -27.90 17.27 19.44
N VAL A 106 -29.15 16.83 19.30
CA VAL A 106 -30.21 17.17 20.23
C VAL A 106 -30.89 15.93 20.80
N ILE A 107 -31.32 16.03 22.05
CA ILE A 107 -32.19 15.05 22.70
C ILE A 107 -33.58 15.67 22.82
N ILE A 108 -34.56 15.02 22.23
CA ILE A 108 -35.96 15.42 22.27
C ILE A 108 -36.66 14.50 23.28
N SER A 109 -37.27 15.09 24.30
CA SER A 109 -38.06 14.38 25.31
C SER A 109 -39.52 14.73 25.12
N LEU A 110 -40.35 13.71 24.95
CA LEU A 110 -41.79 13.82 24.79
C LEU A 110 -42.47 13.25 26.05
N ASP A 111 -43.21 14.13 26.74
CA ASP A 111 -43.89 13.83 28.01
C ASP A 111 -45.37 13.43 27.81
N GLU A 112 -45.86 13.48 26.58
CA GLU A 112 -47.23 13.12 26.20
C GLU A 112 -47.27 11.84 25.35
N GLU A 113 -48.48 11.29 25.20
CA GLU A 113 -48.73 10.14 24.33
C GLU A 113 -48.70 10.56 22.85
N ILE A 114 -47.91 9.85 22.04
CA ILE A 114 -47.68 10.21 20.63
C ILE A 114 -48.19 9.08 19.74
N GLN A 115 -49.06 9.41 18.79
CA GLN A 115 -49.51 8.44 17.80
C GLN A 115 -48.46 8.28 16.70
N SER A 116 -48.39 7.10 16.10
CA SER A 116 -47.43 6.80 15.02
C SER A 116 -47.38 7.82 13.87
N PRO A 117 -48.51 8.36 13.37
CA PRO A 117 -48.46 9.41 12.34
C PRO A 117 -47.67 10.65 12.78
N GLN A 118 -47.86 11.10 14.01
CA GLN A 118 -47.13 12.26 14.57
C GLN A 118 -45.63 11.94 14.75
N MET A 119 -45.30 10.71 15.16
CA MET A 119 -43.91 10.26 15.26
C MET A 119 -43.23 10.23 13.87
N ILE A 120 -43.94 9.75 12.85
CA ILE A 120 -43.46 9.75 11.46
C ILE A 120 -43.20 11.18 10.98
N ASP A 121 -44.13 12.10 11.22
CA ASP A 121 -43.99 13.50 10.84
C ASP A 121 -42.80 14.17 11.55
N LEU A 122 -42.59 13.89 12.84
CA LEU A 122 -41.43 14.35 13.60
C LEU A 122 -40.12 13.85 13.01
N ILE A 123 -40.02 12.55 12.74
CA ILE A 123 -38.82 11.95 12.16
C ILE A 123 -38.55 12.50 10.77
N ASN A 124 -39.58 12.70 9.95
CA ASN A 124 -39.45 13.30 8.63
C ASN A 124 -39.00 14.76 8.72
N ALA A 125 -39.52 15.54 9.67
CA ALA A 125 -39.06 16.90 9.92
C ALA A 125 -37.56 16.92 10.30
N ILE A 126 -37.14 16.04 11.21
CA ILE A 126 -35.72 15.91 11.60
C ILE A 126 -34.84 15.52 10.41
N LYS A 127 -35.27 14.56 9.59
CA LYS A 127 -34.56 14.16 8.36
C LYS A 127 -34.45 15.32 7.36
N ASN A 128 -35.51 16.11 7.20
CA ASN A 128 -35.51 17.27 6.31
C ASN A 128 -34.58 18.40 6.76
N ILE A 129 -34.32 18.52 8.07
CA ILE A 129 -33.36 19.49 8.63
C ILE A 129 -31.91 19.06 8.35
N GLY A 130 -31.65 17.76 8.13
CA GLY A 130 -30.33 17.24 7.81
C GLY A 130 -29.63 16.59 9.00
N CYS A 131 -30.31 15.69 9.70
CA CYS A 131 -29.65 14.86 10.71
C CYS A 131 -28.75 13.77 10.07
N GLU A 132 -27.72 13.36 10.80
CA GLU A 132 -26.83 12.26 10.40
C GLU A 132 -27.32 10.91 10.93
N ALA A 133 -27.94 10.89 12.12
CA ALA A 133 -28.50 9.67 12.71
C ALA A 133 -29.60 9.99 13.72
N ILE A 134 -30.58 9.09 13.86
CA ILE A 134 -31.70 9.20 14.78
C ILE A 134 -31.88 7.88 15.54
N SER A 135 -32.31 7.96 16.80
CA SER A 135 -32.85 6.81 17.55
C SER A 135 -34.11 7.20 18.30
N ILE A 136 -35.02 6.23 18.47
CA ILE A 136 -36.21 6.32 19.30
C ILE A 136 -36.05 5.31 20.43
N ASN A 137 -36.14 5.72 21.69
CA ASN A 137 -36.02 4.85 22.86
C ASN A 137 -34.82 3.89 22.77
N ASP A 138 -33.65 4.46 22.44
CA ASP A 138 -32.36 3.76 22.21
C ASP A 138 -32.29 2.81 21.00
N THR A 139 -33.35 2.70 20.21
CA THR A 139 -33.36 1.92 18.96
C THR A 139 -33.04 2.84 17.78
N ARG A 140 -31.93 2.56 17.08
CA ARG A 140 -31.49 3.37 15.95
C ARG A 140 -32.41 3.18 14.74
N ILE A 141 -32.80 4.28 14.11
CA ILE A 141 -33.67 4.29 12.93
C ILE A 141 -32.79 4.54 11.71
N GLY A 142 -32.65 3.52 10.87
CA GLY A 142 -31.96 3.58 9.59
C GLY A 142 -32.90 3.93 8.43
N PHE A 143 -32.34 3.89 7.21
CA PHE A 143 -33.09 4.16 5.98
C PHE A 143 -34.22 3.14 5.73
N THR A 144 -34.01 1.88 6.10
CA THR A 144 -34.98 0.78 5.89
C THR A 144 -35.80 0.46 7.15
N SER A 145 -35.60 1.19 8.25
CA SER A 145 -36.33 0.94 9.50
C SER A 145 -37.79 1.34 9.34
N ALA A 146 -38.69 0.43 9.68
CA ALA A 146 -40.10 0.74 9.86
C ALA A 146 -40.30 1.42 11.23
N ILE A 147 -41.23 2.37 11.28
CA ILE A 147 -41.75 2.90 12.53
C ILE A 147 -42.96 2.05 12.86
N ASP A 148 -42.94 1.40 14.02
CA ASP A 148 -44.03 0.52 14.46
C ASP A 148 -45.34 1.30 14.52
N ASN A 149 -46.41 0.70 14.00
CA ASN A 149 -47.73 1.31 14.07
C ASN A 149 -48.32 1.09 15.47
N GLY A 150 -48.74 2.17 16.11
CA GLY A 150 -49.25 2.18 17.47
C GLY A 150 -49.01 3.51 18.18
N THR A 151 -48.94 3.40 19.49
CA THR A 151 -48.90 4.53 20.41
C THR A 151 -47.61 4.49 21.21
N TYR A 152 -46.87 5.60 21.19
CA TYR A 152 -45.67 5.78 21.99
C TYR A 152 -46.05 6.45 23.31
N TYR A 153 -45.82 5.73 24.41
CA TYR A 153 -46.12 6.23 25.75
C TYR A 153 -44.92 7.00 26.32
N PRO A 154 -45.17 8.06 27.11
CA PRO A 154 -44.11 8.81 27.76
C PRO A 154 -43.43 8.00 28.89
N PRO A 155 -42.15 8.29 29.20
CA PRO A 155 -41.30 9.25 28.51
C PRO A 155 -40.76 8.63 27.20
N THR A 156 -40.99 9.30 26.08
CA THR A 156 -40.39 8.92 24.79
C THR A 156 -39.20 9.81 24.53
N THR A 157 -38.02 9.20 24.31
CA THR A 157 -36.77 9.92 24.07
C THR A 157 -36.29 9.68 22.65
N ILE A 158 -36.04 10.76 21.92
CA ILE A 158 -35.48 10.72 20.57
C ILE A 158 -34.12 11.39 20.61
N LYS A 159 -33.07 10.65 20.25
CA LYS A 159 -31.71 11.18 20.16
C LYS A 159 -31.35 11.39 18.71
N VAL A 160 -30.91 12.59 18.37
CA VAL A 160 -30.57 12.99 17.00
C VAL A 160 -29.13 13.48 16.99
N ILE A 161 -28.32 12.99 16.06
CA ILE A 161 -26.98 13.51 15.77
C ILE A 161 -27.06 14.40 14.54
N GLY A 162 -26.44 15.58 14.60
CA GLY A 162 -26.37 16.58 13.55
C GLY A 162 -26.00 17.96 14.08
N ASP A 163 -26.19 19.01 13.27
CA ASP A 163 -25.98 20.40 13.70
C ASP A 163 -26.99 20.78 14.79
N GLN A 164 -26.50 20.98 16.02
CA GLN A 164 -27.31 21.26 17.20
C GLN A 164 -28.08 22.57 17.10
N GLU A 165 -27.48 23.59 16.49
CA GLU A 165 -28.10 24.91 16.37
C GLU A 165 -29.21 24.83 15.33
N LEU A 166 -28.90 24.30 14.15
CA LEU A 166 -29.88 24.14 13.08
C LEU A 166 -31.06 23.24 13.51
N LEU A 167 -30.78 22.12 14.19
CA LEU A 167 -31.81 21.21 14.69
C LEU A 167 -32.68 21.87 15.76
N ALA A 168 -32.09 22.47 16.78
CA ALA A 168 -32.87 23.10 17.85
C ALA A 168 -33.71 24.26 17.31
N ASP A 169 -33.12 25.15 16.51
CA ASP A 169 -33.80 26.35 16.01
C ASP A 169 -34.92 25.97 15.04
N SER A 170 -34.73 24.95 14.20
CA SER A 170 -35.75 24.49 13.26
C SER A 170 -36.91 23.75 13.93
N LEU A 171 -36.61 22.94 14.95
CA LEU A 171 -37.61 22.15 15.69
C LEU A 171 -38.44 23.01 16.65
N MET A 172 -37.80 23.98 17.33
CA MET A 172 -38.41 24.88 18.31
C MET A 172 -38.98 26.18 17.70
N ARG A 173 -38.89 26.34 16.37
CA ARG A 173 -39.50 27.49 15.69
C ARG A 173 -40.99 27.54 16.00
N THR A 174 -41.52 28.72 16.30
CA THR A 174 -42.95 28.92 16.58
C THR A 174 -43.82 28.35 15.46
N GLY A 175 -44.77 27.49 15.82
CA GLY A 175 -45.64 26.76 14.90
C GLY A 175 -44.96 25.56 14.20
N GLY A 176 -43.77 25.17 14.64
CA GLY A 176 -43.00 24.03 14.17
C GLY A 176 -43.54 22.70 14.68
N ILE A 177 -42.79 21.63 14.37
CA ILE A 177 -43.26 20.25 14.63
C ILE A 177 -43.37 19.93 16.13
N ILE A 178 -42.53 20.52 16.98
CA ILE A 178 -42.58 20.34 18.43
C ILE A 178 -43.83 21.01 19.04
N ASP A 179 -44.18 22.22 18.57
CA ASP A 179 -45.40 22.93 18.98
C ASP A 179 -46.66 22.17 18.57
N GLN A 180 -46.66 21.51 17.40
CA GLN A 180 -47.81 20.76 16.88
C GLN A 180 -48.07 19.45 17.63
N ILE A 181 -47.03 18.88 18.24
CA ILE A 181 -47.05 17.52 18.79
C ILE A 181 -47.24 17.52 20.33
N GLY A 182 -47.20 18.67 21.00
CA GLY A 182 -47.57 18.78 22.42
C GLY A 182 -46.40 19.05 23.37
N ASN A 183 -45.61 20.10 23.10
CA ASN A 183 -44.60 20.65 24.02
C ASN A 183 -43.47 19.69 24.42
N GLY A 184 -42.85 19.05 23.43
CA GLY A 184 -41.58 18.35 23.65
C GLY A 184 -40.44 19.29 24.08
N ASN A 185 -39.54 18.81 24.92
CA ASN A 185 -38.32 19.54 25.30
C ASN A 185 -37.16 19.12 24.38
N VAL A 186 -36.41 20.08 23.83
CA VAL A 186 -35.22 19.84 23.00
C VAL A 186 -33.98 20.34 23.74
N GLU A 187 -33.10 19.42 24.12
CA GLU A 187 -31.83 19.73 24.78
C GLU A 187 -30.65 19.54 23.81
N LYS A 188 -29.81 20.57 23.66
CA LYS A 188 -28.55 20.47 22.89
C LYS A 188 -27.53 19.66 23.69
N LYS A 189 -26.84 18.71 23.05
CA LYS A 189 -25.81 17.86 23.66
C LYS A 189 -24.59 17.71 22.76
N ASP A 190 -23.42 18.01 23.31
CA ASP A 190 -22.14 17.88 22.60
C ASP A 190 -21.75 16.44 22.27
N ILE A 191 -22.21 15.48 23.08
CA ILE A 191 -21.90 14.07 22.88
C ILE A 191 -23.18 13.26 23.08
N ILE A 192 -23.70 12.74 21.98
CA ILE A 192 -24.77 11.76 21.92
C ILE A 192 -24.19 10.48 21.35
N ASN A 193 -24.42 9.36 22.03
CA ASN A 193 -24.01 8.03 21.58
C ASN A 193 -25.24 7.26 21.09
N LEU A 194 -25.19 6.80 19.85
CA LEU A 194 -26.19 5.91 19.28
C LEU A 194 -25.59 4.51 19.11
N LYS A 195 -26.35 3.51 19.53
CA LYS A 195 -25.99 2.10 19.34
C LYS A 195 -26.16 1.72 17.86
N ALA A 196 -25.56 0.59 17.48
CA ALA A 196 -25.91 -0.06 16.23
C ALA A 196 -27.39 -0.50 16.24
N ILE A 197 -27.98 -0.64 15.06
CA ILE A 197 -29.33 -1.21 14.84
C ILE A 197 -29.37 -2.65 15.33
#